data_AF-A0AAQ3RHD2-F1
#
_entry.id   AF-A0AAQ3RHD2-F1
#
_cell.length_a   1.000
_cell.length_b   1.000
_cell.length_c   1.000
_cell.angle_alpha   90.00
_cell.angle_beta   90.00
_cell.angle_gamma   90.00
#
_symmetry.space_group_name_H-M   'P 1'
#
loop_
_entity.id
_entity.type
_entity.pdbx_description
1 polymer ?
#
loop_
_entity_poly.entity_id
_entity_poly.type
_entity_poly.pdbx_seq_one_letter_code
_entity_poly.pdbx_strand_id
1 'polypeptide(L)'
;MGDSSSSSSSSPASYIHLVQHLIEKCLIFHMTKEECMEALSKHANINPIVTSTVWNELEKENKEFFEPYYMKWKGKDERMSEEETTEIIQKMISESDSSKDAKDH
;
A
#
# COMPACT_ATOMS: atom_id res chain seq x y z
N MET A 1 -9.53 -39.96 -35.22
CA MET A 1 -10.70 -39.71 -34.36
C MET A 1 -10.27 -38.63 -33.41
N GLY A 2 -10.69 -37.39 -33.64
CA GLY A 2 -10.41 -36.29 -32.74
C GLY A 2 -11.53 -36.20 -31.72
N ASP A 3 -11.23 -36.45 -30.45
CA ASP A 3 -12.06 -35.97 -29.36
C ASP A 3 -11.48 -34.63 -28.89
N SER A 4 -12.14 -33.57 -29.33
CA SER A 4 -12.15 -32.33 -28.56
C SER A 4 -13.27 -32.48 -27.54
N SER A 5 -12.96 -32.44 -26.25
CA SER A 5 -13.87 -31.95 -25.20
C SER A 5 -13.17 -31.82 -23.85
N SER A 6 -12.81 -30.57 -23.56
CA SER A 6 -13.10 -29.90 -22.29
C SER A 6 -12.66 -30.58 -20.98
N SER A 7 -11.46 -30.22 -20.55
CA SER A 7 -11.18 -30.03 -19.13
C SER A 7 -10.69 -28.60 -18.93
N SER A 8 -11.63 -27.67 -18.78
CA SER A 8 -11.39 -26.37 -18.15
C SER A 8 -10.92 -26.64 -16.72
N SER A 9 -9.64 -26.98 -16.57
CA SER A 9 -9.03 -27.20 -15.28
C SER A 9 -8.93 -25.85 -14.60
N SER A 10 -9.85 -25.60 -13.68
CA SER A 10 -9.66 -24.62 -12.62
C SER A 10 -8.48 -25.10 -11.78
N SER A 11 -7.27 -24.97 -12.33
CA SER A 11 -6.06 -25.36 -11.64
C SER A 11 -5.74 -24.32 -10.57
N PRO A 12 -5.18 -24.71 -9.43
CA PRO A 12 -4.73 -23.76 -8.42
C PRO A 12 -3.80 -22.69 -9.01
N ALA A 13 -2.95 -23.06 -9.97
CA ALA A 13 -2.07 -22.13 -10.67
C ALA A 13 -2.85 -21.06 -11.46
N SER A 14 -3.90 -21.45 -12.17
CA SER A 14 -4.77 -20.51 -12.90
C SER A 14 -5.45 -19.51 -11.97
N TYR A 15 -5.88 -19.97 -10.79
CA TYR A 15 -6.49 -19.10 -9.79
C TYR A 15 -5.49 -18.12 -9.18
N ILE A 16 -4.27 -18.58 -8.86
CA ILE A 16 -3.21 -17.69 -8.34
C ILE A 16 -2.81 -16.64 -9.38
N HIS A 17 -2.66 -17.01 -10.66
CA HIS A 17 -2.39 -16.03 -11.72
C HIS A 17 -3.50 -14.99 -11.88
N LEU A 18 -4.77 -15.40 -11.72
CA LEU A 18 -5.89 -14.46 -11.72
C LEU A 18 -5.78 -13.46 -10.56
N VAL A 19 -5.51 -13.95 -9.34
CA VAL A 19 -5.35 -13.09 -8.16
C VAL A 19 -4.17 -12.14 -8.35
N GLN A 20 -3.03 -12.63 -8.84
CA GLN A 20 -1.86 -11.82 -9.17
C GLN A 20 -2.20 -10.70 -10.17
N HIS A 21 -2.88 -11.03 -11.26
CA HIS A 21 -3.29 -10.03 -12.27
C HIS A 21 -4.21 -8.95 -11.70
N LEU A 22 -5.09 -9.31 -10.77
CA LEU A 22 -5.95 -8.34 -10.08
C LEU A 22 -5.15 -7.45 -9.14
N ILE A 23 -4.17 -8.02 -8.42
CA ILE A 23 -3.23 -7.27 -7.58
C ILE A 23 -2.42 -6.27 -8.42
N GLU A 24 -1.89 -6.69 -9.58
CA GLU A 24 -1.16 -5.81 -10.50
C GLU A 24 -2.01 -4.63 -10.96
N LYS A 25 -3.30 -4.85 -11.25
CA LYS A 25 -4.24 -3.76 -11.54
C LYS A 25 -4.42 -2.82 -10.35
N CYS A 26 -4.58 -3.34 -9.13
CA CYS A 26 -4.67 -2.52 -7.93
C CYS A 26 -3.41 -1.66 -7.71
N LEU A 27 -2.23 -2.21 -7.99
CA LEU A 27 -0.96 -1.46 -7.94
C LEU A 27 -0.93 -0.32 -8.96
N ILE A 28 -1.41 -0.53 -10.19
CA ILE A 28 -1.53 0.51 -11.22
C ILE A 28 -2.46 1.65 -10.77
N PHE A 29 -3.57 1.30 -10.10
CA PHE A 29 -4.50 2.29 -9.57
C PHE A 29 -3.98 3.02 -8.33
N HIS A 30 -2.78 2.70 -7.85
CA HIS A 30 -2.28 3.14 -6.56
C HIS A 30 -3.34 2.85 -5.50
N MET A 31 -3.58 1.56 -5.21
CA MET A 31 -4.33 1.10 -4.04
C MET A 31 -3.40 0.53 -2.96
N THR A 32 -3.67 0.79 -1.68
CA THR A 32 -2.94 0.12 -0.60
C THR A 32 -3.26 -1.37 -0.59
N LYS A 33 -2.50 -2.14 0.19
CA LYS A 33 -2.78 -3.56 0.36
C LYS A 33 -4.18 -3.80 0.93
N GLU A 34 -4.61 -2.98 1.88
CA GLU A 34 -5.92 -3.04 2.53
C GLU A 34 -7.03 -2.72 1.52
N GLU A 35 -6.88 -1.64 0.74
CA GLU A 35 -7.82 -1.26 -0.31
C GLU A 35 -7.93 -2.34 -1.40
N CYS A 36 -6.80 -2.94 -1.79
CA CYS A 36 -6.76 -4.07 -2.72
C CYS A 36 -7.53 -5.28 -2.15
N MET A 37 -7.29 -5.64 -0.89
CA MET A 37 -8.00 -6.74 -0.23
C MET A 37 -9.51 -6.51 -0.17
N GLU A 38 -9.95 -5.30 0.17
CA GLU A 38 -11.37 -4.95 0.20
C GLU A 38 -11.99 -4.98 -1.20
N ALA A 39 -11.31 -4.37 -2.20
CA ALA A 39 -11.81 -4.31 -3.56
C ALA A 39 -11.96 -5.70 -4.19
N LEU A 40 -10.95 -6.57 -4.03
CA LEU A 40 -10.99 -7.94 -4.56
C LEU A 40 -12.03 -8.80 -3.84
N SER A 41 -12.23 -8.60 -2.54
CA SER A 41 -13.28 -9.27 -1.77
C SER A 41 -14.67 -8.85 -2.25
N LYS A 42 -14.91 -7.54 -2.37
CA LYS A 42 -16.22 -6.99 -2.71
C LYS A 42 -16.61 -7.18 -4.17
N HIS A 43 -15.66 -7.03 -5.09
CA HIS A 43 -15.95 -6.98 -6.54
C HIS A 43 -15.60 -8.28 -7.27
N ALA A 44 -14.65 -9.07 -6.77
CA ALA A 44 -14.23 -10.33 -7.38
C ALA A 44 -14.52 -11.55 -6.49
N ASN A 45 -15.10 -11.35 -5.30
CA ASN A 45 -15.47 -12.42 -4.38
C ASN A 45 -14.28 -13.30 -3.94
N ILE A 46 -13.08 -12.71 -3.92
CA ILE A 46 -11.82 -13.37 -3.53
C ILE A 46 -11.63 -13.23 -2.03
N ASN A 47 -11.28 -14.32 -1.34
CA ASN A 47 -11.01 -14.27 0.09
C ASN A 47 -9.80 -13.33 0.38
N PRO A 48 -9.96 -12.31 1.25
CA PRO A 48 -8.87 -11.39 1.61
C PRO A 48 -7.58 -12.07 2.04
N ILE A 49 -7.66 -13.25 2.66
CA ILE A 49 -6.50 -14.05 3.07
C ILE A 49 -5.69 -14.47 1.85
N VAL A 50 -6.35 -14.93 0.78
CA VAL A 50 -5.67 -15.32 -0.47
C VAL A 50 -4.97 -14.11 -1.08
N THR A 51 -5.67 -12.98 -1.20
CA THR A 51 -5.08 -11.73 -1.71
C THR A 51 -3.86 -11.31 -0.88
N SER A 52 -3.98 -11.34 0.45
CA SER A 52 -2.88 -11.00 1.36
C SER A 52 -1.68 -11.92 1.20
N THR A 53 -1.91 -13.22 1.06
CA THR A 53 -0.83 -14.20 0.83
C THR A 53 -0.12 -13.94 -0.49
N VAL A 54 -0.85 -13.82 -1.60
CA VAL A 54 -0.25 -13.58 -2.92
C VAL A 54 0.49 -12.24 -2.95
N TRP A 55 -0.09 -11.18 -2.38
CA TRP A 55 0.57 -9.87 -2.26
C TRP A 55 1.90 -9.96 -1.49
N ASN A 56 1.91 -10.65 -0.35
CA ASN A 56 3.12 -10.82 0.46
C ASN A 56 4.23 -11.57 -0.29
N GLU A 57 3.89 -12.60 -1.05
CA GLU A 57 4.88 -13.32 -1.85
C GLU A 57 5.42 -12.46 -3.00
N LEU A 58 4.54 -11.71 -3.68
CA LEU A 58 4.96 -10.75 -4.72
C LEU A 58 5.92 -9.68 -4.17
N GLU A 59 5.65 -9.15 -2.98
CA GLU A 59 6.51 -8.18 -2.32
C GLU A 59 7.88 -8.77 -1.95
N LYS A 60 7.90 -10.01 -1.44
CA LYS A 60 9.15 -10.71 -1.10
C LYS A 60 10.02 -10.96 -2.31
N GLU A 61 9.43 -11.34 -3.44
CA GLU A 61 10.14 -11.66 -4.68
C GLU A 61 10.55 -10.40 -5.47
N ASN A 62 9.80 -9.31 -5.34
CA ASN A 62 9.97 -8.09 -6.16
C ASN A 62 10.20 -6.83 -5.31
N LYS A 63 11.08 -6.92 -4.31
CA LYS A 63 11.30 -5.82 -3.33
C LYS A 63 11.63 -4.47 -3.98
N GLU A 64 12.46 -4.48 -5.02
CA GLU A 64 12.89 -3.26 -5.73
C GLU A 64 11.73 -2.53 -6.42
N PHE A 65 10.65 -3.25 -6.76
CA PHE A 65 9.42 -2.64 -7.29
C PHE A 65 8.54 -2.06 -6.16
N PHE A 66 8.44 -2.78 -5.04
CA PHE A 66 7.55 -2.39 -3.94
C PHE A 66 8.11 -1.28 -3.04
N GLU A 67 9.43 -1.14 -2.90
CA GLU A 67 10.03 -0.04 -2.14
C GLU A 67 9.59 1.35 -2.63
N PRO A 68 9.78 1.74 -3.90
CA PRO A 68 9.33 3.04 -4.39
C PRO A 68 7.81 3.16 -4.39
N TYR A 69 7.10 2.03 -4.54
CA TYR A 69 5.65 2.00 -4.43
C TYR A 69 5.20 2.48 -3.06
N TYR A 70 5.72 1.93 -1.97
CA TYR A 70 5.38 2.35 -0.61
C TYR A 70 5.89 3.75 -0.25
N MET A 71 7.04 4.19 -0.78
CA MET A 71 7.52 5.56 -0.56
C MET A 71 6.57 6.61 -1.14
N LYS A 72 5.96 6.32 -2.30
CA LYS A 72 4.93 7.18 -2.90
C LYS A 72 3.67 7.30 -2.03
N TRP A 73 3.37 6.27 -1.24
CA TRP A 73 2.26 6.27 -0.29
C TRP A 73 2.58 6.94 1.02
N LYS A 74 3.82 6.77 1.51
CA LYS A 74 4.30 7.43 2.72
C LYS A 74 4.18 8.95 2.58
N GLY A 75 4.42 9.53 1.40
CA GLY A 75 4.19 10.94 1.12
C GLY A 75 2.71 11.39 0.99
N LYS A 76 1.73 10.47 0.94
CA LYS A 76 0.29 10.79 0.97
C LYS A 76 -0.36 10.52 2.34
N ASP A 77 0.24 9.66 3.16
CA ASP A 77 -0.06 9.46 4.59
C ASP A 77 1.06 10.03 5.47
N GLU A 78 1.63 11.19 5.09
CA GLU A 78 2.23 12.08 6.10
C GLU A 78 1.08 12.77 6.86
N ARG A 79 0.25 11.97 7.52
CA ARG A 79 -0.15 12.33 8.87
C ARG A 79 1.15 12.27 9.65
N MET A 80 1.79 13.43 9.82
CA MET A 80 2.96 13.61 10.69
C MET A 80 2.82 12.67 11.89
N SER A 81 3.85 11.89 12.19
CA SER A 81 3.85 11.10 13.44
C SER A 81 3.53 12.06 14.59
N GLU A 82 2.78 11.61 15.60
CA GLU A 82 2.46 12.44 16.78
C GLU A 82 3.75 13.07 17.34
N GLU A 83 4.85 12.31 17.32
CA GLU A 83 6.20 12.74 17.68
C GLU A 83 6.69 13.92 16.80
N GLU A 84 6.60 13.82 15.47
CA GLU A 84 7.01 14.88 14.54
C GLU A 84 6.15 16.15 14.69
N THR A 85 4.83 16.00 14.92
CA THR A 85 3.97 17.17 15.19
C THR A 85 4.37 17.89 16.47
N THR A 86 4.71 17.14 17.52
CA THR A 86 5.11 17.71 18.80
C THR A 86 6.43 18.45 18.69
N GLU A 87 7.39 17.92 17.94
CA GLU A 87 8.67 18.59 17.68
C GLU A 87 8.49 19.90 16.91
N ILE A 88 7.66 19.90 15.87
CA ILE A 88 7.38 21.10 15.06
C ILE A 88 6.68 22.18 15.90
N ILE A 89 5.70 21.80 16.73
CA ILE A 89 5.00 22.73 17.63
C ILE A 89 5.96 23.30 18.68
N GLN A 90 6.79 22.47 19.32
CA GLN A 90 7.76 22.93 20.32
C GLN A 90 8.75 23.94 19.72
N LYS A 91 9.26 23.66 18.52
CA LYS A 91 10.20 24.53 17.83
C LYS A 91 9.61 25.92 17.55
N MET A 92 8.37 25.99 17.06
CA MET A 92 7.68 27.27 16.82
C MET A 92 7.46 28.08 18.11
N ILE A 93 7.21 27.42 19.24
CA ILE A 93 7.04 28.09 20.54
C ILE A 93 8.38 28.67 21.03
N SER A 94 9.48 27.89 20.94
CA SER A 94 10.81 28.34 21.36
C SER A 94 11.37 29.50 20.51
N GLU A 95 11.08 29.51 19.21
CA GLU A 95 11.48 30.59 18.30
C GLU A 95 10.67 31.88 18.54
N SER A 96 9.45 31.78 19.09
CA SER A 96 8.59 32.94 19.37
C SER A 96 8.97 33.66 20.67
N ASP A 97 9.50 32.94 21.67
CA ASP A 97 9.88 33.50 22.98
C ASP A 97 11.21 34.28 22.95
N SER A 98 12.10 33.99 21.99
CA SER A 98 13.43 34.59 21.89
C SER A 98 13.47 36.01 21.28
N SER A 99 12.30 36.66 21.10
CA SER A 99 12.20 38.00 20.50
C SER A 99 11.74 39.13 21.45
N LYS A 100 11.71 38.91 22.76
CA LYS A 100 11.63 40.01 23.76
C LYS A 100 12.87 40.03 24.63
N ASP A 101 13.88 40.77 24.19
CA ASP A 101 14.70 41.65 25.03
C ASP A 101 15.74 42.35 24.15
N ALA A 102 15.25 43.20 23.28
CA ALA A 102 16.03 44.29 22.71
C ALA A 102 15.23 45.58 22.92
N LYS A 103 15.86 46.53 23.65
CA LYS A 103 15.43 47.91 23.93
C LYS A 103 14.45 48.02 25.11
N ASP A 104 14.78 48.72 26.20
CA ASP A 104 15.20 50.12 26.19
C ASP A 104 16.22 50.49 27.29
N HIS A 105 16.78 51.68 27.05
CA HIS A 105 17.89 52.41 27.64
C HIS A 105 17.85 52.68 29.16
#